data_AF-A0A936PTK0-F1
#
_entry.id   AF-A0A936PTK0-F1
#
_cell.length_a   1.000
_cell.length_b   1.000
_cell.length_c   1.000
_cell.angle_alpha   90.00
_cell.angle_beta   90.00
_cell.angle_gamma   90.00
#
_symmetry.space_group_name_H-M   'P 1'
#
loop_
_entity.id
_entity.type
_entity.pdbx_description
1 polymer ?
#
loop_
_entity_poly.entity_id
_entity_poly.type
_entity_poly.pdbx_seq_one_letter_code
_entity_poly.pdbx_strand_id
1 'polypeptide(L)'
;MVRLSRRMCWSLGAACVAAGLGLPWAAARVSEGEVVPVVETVRLRPALVRLPGGSFLMGSPEGEEGAEEDEQPQRLIEVPAFSLCQTEVTQGQYEAVMGENPSDCEYGCGDELPVQSVSWLDAVAYLNKLTALESEALVALGEAALTACYEGSGGKVDWVEGCTGYRLPTEAEWEYAARAGTTTRWSFGDEEAALGEFAWYDGNAEGEVHAVGTKKANPWGLHDMHGNVWEWVWDAYEVYKSGKVVNSDGH
;
A
#
# COMPACT_ATOMS: atom_id res chain seq x y z
N MET A 1 -4.80 -16.00 -8.57
CA MET A 1 -3.45 -16.11 -8.03
C MET A 1 -3.11 -14.73 -7.55
N VAL A 2 -2.74 -14.58 -6.28
CA VAL A 2 -2.17 -13.34 -5.76
C VAL A 2 -0.80 -13.22 -6.41
N ARG A 3 -0.77 -12.76 -7.67
CA ARG A 3 0.46 -12.69 -8.45
C ARG A 3 1.21 -11.47 -7.98
N LEU A 4 2.44 -11.69 -7.54
CA LEU A 4 3.50 -10.71 -7.56
C LEU A 4 4.27 -10.97 -8.86
N SER A 5 4.06 -10.20 -9.92
CA SER A 5 4.96 -10.20 -11.08
C SER A 5 6.22 -9.47 -10.67
N ARG A 6 7.11 -10.19 -9.99
CA ARG A 6 8.45 -9.76 -9.61
C ARG A 6 9.43 -9.79 -10.79
N ARG A 7 8.96 -9.52 -12.02
CA ARG A 7 9.81 -9.46 -13.22
C ARG A 7 9.62 -8.15 -13.99
N MET A 8 10.66 -7.32 -13.91
CA MET A 8 11.13 -6.30 -14.85
C MET A 8 10.13 -5.68 -15.85
N CYS A 9 10.00 -4.35 -15.69
CA CYS A 9 9.74 -3.31 -16.69
C CYS A 9 8.29 -2.79 -16.91
N TRP A 10 8.09 -1.58 -16.33
CA TRP A 10 7.15 -0.46 -16.61
C TRP A 10 5.68 -0.59 -16.23
N SER A 11 5.37 -0.22 -14.98
CA SER A 11 4.43 0.84 -14.53
C SER A 11 3.97 0.49 -13.10
N LEU A 12 4.50 1.21 -12.10
CA LEU A 12 4.51 0.80 -10.69
C LEU A 12 3.96 1.93 -9.79
N GLY A 13 2.95 1.60 -8.98
CA GLY A 13 2.35 2.45 -7.96
C GLY A 13 2.87 2.11 -6.56
N ALA A 14 2.71 3.06 -5.62
CA ALA A 14 3.11 2.87 -4.22
C ALA A 14 1.87 2.55 -3.36
N ALA A 15 1.96 1.52 -2.54
CA ALA A 15 1.04 1.30 -1.42
C ALA A 15 1.69 1.81 -0.12
N CYS A 16 0.94 2.49 0.74
CA CYS A 16 1.48 3.05 1.99
C CYS A 16 0.84 2.39 3.22
N VAL A 17 1.67 2.07 4.22
CA VAL A 17 1.28 1.59 5.54
C VAL A 17 1.51 2.67 6.59
N ALA A 18 0.58 2.85 7.52
CA ALA A 18 0.75 3.71 8.70
C ALA A 18 0.70 2.88 10.00
N ALA A 19 1.65 3.13 10.90
CA ALA A 19 1.68 2.51 12.22
C ALA A 19 0.60 3.11 13.12
N GLY A 20 -0.33 2.28 13.62
CA GLY A 20 -1.53 2.73 14.31
C GLY A 20 -1.26 3.32 15.69
N LEU A 21 -1.72 4.55 15.91
CA LEU A 21 -2.04 5.09 17.24
C LEU A 21 -3.55 5.38 17.31
N GLY A 22 -4.19 4.88 18.36
CA GLY A 22 -5.61 5.09 18.61
C GLY A 22 -5.90 6.55 18.91
N LEU A 23 -6.89 7.13 18.24
CA LEU A 23 -7.35 8.50 18.45
C LEU A 23 -8.12 8.60 19.78
N PRO A 24 -7.68 9.43 20.75
CA PRO A 24 -8.52 9.81 21.88
C PRO A 24 -9.33 11.04 21.48
N TRP A 25 -10.59 10.86 21.08
CA TRP A 25 -11.49 12.00 20.99
C TRP A 25 -11.79 12.48 22.43
N ALA A 26 -11.24 13.62 22.82
CA ALA A 26 -11.60 14.30 24.05
C ALA A 26 -11.65 15.80 23.77
N ALA A 27 -12.87 16.25 23.43
CA ALA A 27 -13.39 17.61 23.45
C ALA A 27 -12.39 18.73 23.81
N ALA A 28 -11.77 19.33 22.80
CA ALA A 28 -11.23 20.69 22.91
C ALA A 28 -12.38 21.69 22.71
N ARG A 29 -12.56 22.62 23.66
CA ARG A 29 -13.54 23.70 23.59
C ARG A 29 -13.07 24.75 22.60
N VAL A 30 -13.72 24.85 21.45
CA VAL A 30 -13.57 25.97 20.52
C VAL A 30 -14.40 27.15 21.05
N SER A 31 -13.83 28.35 21.05
CA SER A 31 -14.56 29.58 21.43
C SER A 31 -15.40 30.13 20.27
N GLU A 32 -16.54 30.76 20.57
CA GLU A 32 -17.46 31.30 19.55
C GLU A 32 -16.77 32.36 18.66
N GLY A 33 -16.77 32.13 17.34
CA GLY A 33 -16.36 33.12 16.33
C GLY A 33 -14.96 32.91 15.73
N GLU A 34 -14.23 31.86 16.12
CA GLU A 34 -12.94 31.53 15.49
C GLU A 34 -13.16 30.84 14.14
N VAL A 35 -12.66 31.45 13.06
CA VAL A 35 -12.56 30.81 11.74
C VAL A 35 -11.42 29.81 11.82
N VAL A 36 -11.74 28.55 12.10
CA VAL A 36 -10.78 27.45 11.97
C VAL A 36 -10.47 27.33 10.47
N PRO A 37 -9.21 27.49 10.02
CA PRO A 37 -8.87 27.23 8.63
C PRO A 37 -9.26 25.78 8.33
N VAL A 38 -9.98 25.57 7.22
CA VAL A 38 -10.18 24.21 6.69
C VAL A 38 -8.78 23.72 6.37
N VAL A 39 -8.23 22.88 7.23
CA VAL A 39 -7.02 22.17 6.87
C VAL A 39 -7.47 21.24 5.74
N GLU A 40 -7.08 21.55 4.50
CA GLU A 40 -7.28 20.68 3.33
C GLU A 40 -6.44 19.38 3.44
N THR A 41 -6.22 18.86 4.65
CA THR A 41 -5.51 17.59 4.92
C THR A 41 -6.23 16.39 4.33
N VAL A 42 -7.48 16.52 3.87
CA VAL A 42 -8.23 15.44 3.23
C VAL A 42 -7.84 15.27 1.76
N ARG A 43 -7.40 16.31 1.04
CA ARG A 43 -7.07 16.18 -0.40
C ARG A 43 -5.78 15.40 -0.66
N LEU A 44 -4.85 15.43 0.29
CA LEU A 44 -3.50 14.88 0.10
C LEU A 44 -3.33 13.48 0.67
N ARG A 45 -4.15 13.13 1.67
CA ARG A 45 -3.96 11.92 2.48
C ARG A 45 -4.70 10.74 1.84
N PRO A 46 -4.00 9.65 1.48
CA PRO A 46 -4.67 8.41 1.11
C PRO A 46 -5.58 7.92 2.24
N ALA A 47 -6.78 7.45 1.90
CA ALA A 47 -7.64 6.79 2.86
C ALA A 47 -6.95 5.51 3.36
N LEU A 48 -6.93 5.29 4.67
CA LEU A 48 -6.32 4.11 5.28
C LEU A 48 -7.39 3.17 5.85
N VAL A 49 -7.21 1.87 5.64
CA VAL A 49 -8.00 0.81 6.27
C VAL A 49 -7.15 0.16 7.35
N ARG A 50 -7.67 0.09 8.59
CA ARG A 50 -7.01 -0.63 9.67
C ARG A 50 -7.27 -2.13 9.56
N LEU A 51 -6.20 -2.90 9.40
CA LEU A 51 -6.23 -4.34 9.25
C LEU A 51 -5.93 -5.02 10.59
N PRO A 52 -6.66 -6.08 10.96
CA PRO A 52 -6.36 -6.83 12.17
C PRO A 52 -5.02 -7.55 12.03
N GLY A 53 -4.31 -7.73 13.14
CA GLY A 53 -3.16 -8.63 13.15
C GLY A 53 -3.62 -10.08 13.18
N GLY A 54 -2.82 -10.99 12.65
CA GLY A 54 -3.15 -12.41 12.61
C GLY A 54 -2.05 -13.27 12.01
N SER A 55 -2.39 -14.52 11.70
CA SER A 55 -1.50 -15.45 11.01
C SER A 55 -2.12 -15.92 9.70
N PHE A 56 -1.29 -16.14 8.69
CA PHE A 56 -1.72 -16.69 7.40
C PHE A 56 -0.64 -17.55 6.75
N LEU A 57 -1.05 -18.37 5.79
CA LEU A 57 -0.12 -19.08 4.90
C LEU A 57 0.22 -18.16 3.72
N MET A 58 1.45 -17.66 3.71
CA MET A 58 2.03 -16.88 2.63
C MET A 58 2.59 -17.81 1.55
N GLY A 59 2.43 -17.45 0.28
CA GLY A 59 2.78 -18.26 -0.87
C GLY A 59 1.66 -19.19 -1.35
N SER A 60 1.94 -19.92 -2.41
CA SER A 60 0.98 -20.77 -3.14
C SER A 60 1.03 -22.22 -2.64
N PRO A 61 -0.11 -22.93 -2.48
CA PRO A 61 -0.13 -24.35 -2.14
C PRO A 61 0.65 -25.20 -3.15
N GLU A 62 1.18 -26.33 -2.68
CA GLU A 62 1.90 -27.27 -3.54
C GLU A 62 0.98 -27.75 -4.69
N GLY A 63 1.45 -27.57 -5.92
CA GLY A 63 0.72 -27.96 -7.13
C GLY A 63 -0.40 -27.01 -7.57
N GLU A 64 -0.50 -25.79 -7.03
CA GLU A 64 -1.41 -24.78 -7.58
C GLU A 64 -1.05 -24.46 -9.04
N GLU A 65 -2.05 -24.52 -9.93
CA GLU A 65 -1.86 -24.25 -11.35
C GLU A 65 -1.46 -22.79 -11.60
N GLY A 66 -0.26 -22.64 -12.18
CA GLY A 66 0.36 -21.36 -12.50
C GLY A 66 1.23 -20.77 -11.39
N ALA A 67 1.42 -21.48 -10.27
CA ALA A 67 2.32 -21.03 -9.19
C ALA A 67 3.78 -21.16 -9.64
N GLU A 68 4.54 -20.10 -9.42
CA GLU A 68 5.97 -20.07 -9.72
C GLU A 68 6.77 -20.78 -8.61
N GLU A 69 8.02 -21.15 -8.90
CA GLU A 69 8.88 -21.86 -7.94
C GLU A 69 9.20 -21.02 -6.69
N ASP A 70 9.26 -19.70 -6.83
CA ASP A 70 9.52 -18.74 -5.75
C ASP A 70 8.30 -18.40 -4.90
N GLU A 71 7.10 -18.83 -5.31
CA GLU A 71 5.87 -18.74 -4.51
C GLU A 71 5.71 -19.93 -3.55
N GLN A 72 6.62 -20.91 -3.60
CA GLN A 72 6.59 -22.14 -2.82
C GLN A 72 7.85 -22.30 -1.94
N PRO A 73 7.77 -23.02 -0.81
CA PRO A 73 6.56 -23.58 -0.21
C PRO A 73 5.75 -22.54 0.56
N GLN A 74 4.49 -22.86 0.88
CA GLN A 74 3.73 -22.02 1.81
C GLN A 74 4.41 -21.93 3.17
N ARG A 75 4.43 -20.71 3.73
CA ARG A 75 5.02 -20.42 5.04
C ARG A 75 4.00 -19.76 5.96
N LEU A 76 3.92 -20.23 7.21
CA LEU A 76 3.06 -19.61 8.21
C LEU A 76 3.74 -18.33 8.72
N ILE A 77 3.08 -17.20 8.46
CA ILE A 77 3.55 -15.87 8.87
C ILE A 77 2.60 -15.27 9.89
N GLU A 78 3.17 -14.59 10.89
CA GLU A 78 2.45 -13.72 11.81
C GLU A 78 2.65 -12.26 11.38
N VAL A 79 1.55 -11.53 11.21
CA VAL A 79 1.51 -10.13 10.80
C VAL A 79 0.84 -9.32 11.91
N PRO A 80 1.49 -8.27 12.46
CA PRO A 80 0.86 -7.41 13.46
C PRO A 80 -0.30 -6.60 12.85
N ALA A 81 -1.12 -5.95 13.67
CA ALA A 81 -2.14 -5.04 13.14
C ALA A 81 -1.46 -3.79 12.55
N PHE A 82 -1.87 -3.38 11.36
CA PHE A 82 -1.35 -2.20 10.66
C PHE A 82 -2.48 -1.49 9.90
N SER A 83 -2.20 -0.33 9.31
CA SER A 83 -3.14 0.32 8.40
C SER A 83 -2.54 0.36 7.01
N LEU A 84 -3.30 0.05 5.97
CA LEU A 84 -2.87 0.11 4.57
C LEU A 84 -3.74 1.10 3.80
N CYS A 85 -3.20 1.77 2.79
CA CYS A 85 -4.02 2.55 1.84
C CYS A 85 -5.17 1.69 1.30
N GLN A 86 -6.37 2.28 1.23
CA GLN A 86 -7.56 1.62 0.70
C GLN A 86 -7.45 1.30 -0.79
N THR A 87 -6.69 2.13 -1.49
CA THR A 87 -6.40 2.09 -2.93
C THR A 87 -4.90 2.34 -3.12
N GLU A 88 -4.41 2.22 -4.34
CA GLU A 88 -3.10 2.76 -4.69
C GLU A 88 -3.07 4.28 -4.49
N VAL A 89 -1.86 4.83 -4.29
CA VAL A 89 -1.65 6.29 -4.29
C VAL A 89 -1.99 6.84 -5.66
N THR A 90 -2.87 7.84 -5.71
CA THR A 90 -3.29 8.42 -6.99
C THR A 90 -2.31 9.46 -7.53
N GLN A 91 -2.40 9.76 -8.81
CA GLN A 91 -1.65 10.82 -9.48
C GLN A 91 -1.82 12.17 -8.79
N GLY A 92 -3.07 12.53 -8.41
CA GLY A 92 -3.36 13.78 -7.72
C GLY A 92 -2.77 13.82 -6.31
N GLN A 93 -2.81 12.70 -5.57
CA GLN A 93 -2.16 12.59 -4.25
C GLN A 93 -0.65 12.71 -4.35
N TYR A 94 -0.04 12.04 -5.33
CA TYR A 94 1.40 12.09 -5.56
C TYR A 94 1.85 13.49 -5.93
N GLU A 95 1.21 14.11 -6.92
CA GLU A 95 1.53 15.46 -7.39
C GLU A 95 1.41 16.49 -6.28
N ALA A 96 0.37 16.39 -5.46
CA ALA A 96 0.13 17.37 -4.43
C ALA A 96 1.12 17.24 -3.25
N VAL A 97 1.77 16.09 -3.05
CA VAL A 97 2.89 15.91 -2.10
C VAL A 97 4.21 16.29 -2.75
N MET A 98 4.50 15.79 -3.96
CA MET A 98 5.83 15.89 -4.57
C MET A 98 6.03 17.19 -5.35
N GLY A 99 4.96 17.78 -5.86
CA GLY A 99 4.95 18.97 -6.72
C GLY A 99 5.10 18.65 -8.21
N GLU A 100 5.11 17.36 -8.56
CA GLU A 100 5.22 16.85 -9.93
C GLU A 100 4.51 15.49 -10.05
N ASN A 101 4.07 15.16 -11.27
CA ASN A 101 3.46 13.87 -11.60
C ASN A 101 4.33 13.16 -12.66
N PRO A 102 5.00 12.06 -12.30
CA PRO A 102 5.86 11.33 -13.24
C PRO A 102 5.09 10.41 -14.20
N SER A 103 3.77 10.28 -14.04
CA SER A 103 2.95 9.33 -14.79
C SER A 103 3.00 9.58 -16.29
N ASP A 104 3.26 8.52 -17.06
CA ASP A 104 3.20 8.52 -18.51
C ASP A 104 1.74 8.52 -19.01
N CYS A 105 1.30 9.63 -19.59
CA CYS A 105 -0.07 9.78 -20.09
C CYS A 105 -0.41 8.89 -21.29
N GLU A 106 0.56 8.18 -21.90
CA GLU A 106 0.25 7.12 -22.86
C GLU A 106 -0.62 6.01 -22.23
N TYR A 107 -0.45 5.76 -20.93
CA TYR A 107 -1.16 4.72 -20.18
C TYR A 107 -2.28 5.29 -19.30
N GLY A 108 -2.58 6.59 -19.40
CA GLY A 108 -3.65 7.27 -18.65
C GLY A 108 -3.16 8.40 -17.72
N CYS A 109 -3.87 9.53 -17.75
CA CYS A 109 -3.63 10.68 -16.87
C CYS A 109 -4.92 11.23 -16.25
N GLY A 110 -4.88 11.47 -14.94
CA GLY A 110 -6.00 12.04 -14.18
C GLY A 110 -5.83 11.82 -12.66
N ASP A 111 -6.34 12.75 -11.86
CA ASP A 111 -6.09 12.83 -10.41
C ASP A 111 -6.47 11.56 -9.63
N GLU A 112 -7.43 10.79 -10.14
CA GLU A 112 -7.97 9.57 -9.51
C GLU A 112 -7.35 8.28 -10.08
N LEU A 113 -6.48 8.38 -11.10
CA LEU A 113 -5.71 7.24 -11.59
C LEU A 113 -4.57 6.94 -10.63
N PRO A 114 -4.10 5.69 -10.50
CA PRO A 114 -2.90 5.39 -9.74
C PRO A 114 -1.69 6.11 -10.34
N VAL A 115 -0.80 6.60 -9.48
CA VAL A 115 0.50 7.11 -9.95
C VAL A 115 1.32 5.96 -10.51
N GLN A 116 1.99 6.19 -11.63
CA GLN A 116 2.89 5.23 -12.25
C GLN A 116 4.18 5.91 -12.72
N SER A 117 5.11 5.12 -13.24
CA SER A 117 6.48 5.57 -13.58
C SER A 117 7.27 6.09 -12.38
N VAL A 118 6.98 5.54 -11.18
CA VAL A 118 7.64 5.84 -9.91
C VAL A 118 8.66 4.74 -9.60
N SER A 119 9.92 5.11 -9.39
CA SER A 119 10.92 4.15 -8.90
C SER A 119 10.72 3.84 -7.42
N TRP A 120 11.30 2.76 -6.93
CA TRP A 120 11.25 2.43 -5.50
C TRP A 120 11.79 3.57 -4.61
N LEU A 121 12.85 4.25 -5.06
CA LEU A 121 13.42 5.40 -4.33
C LEU A 121 12.46 6.60 -4.34
N ASP A 122 11.73 6.81 -5.43
CA ASP A 122 10.73 7.88 -5.52
C ASP A 122 9.53 7.59 -4.60
N ALA A 123 9.14 6.32 -4.45
CA ALA A 123 8.11 5.91 -3.49
C ALA A 123 8.56 6.16 -2.04
N VAL A 124 9.80 5.79 -1.70
CA VAL A 124 10.42 6.11 -0.39
C VAL A 124 10.45 7.63 -0.15
N ALA A 125 10.83 8.42 -1.15
CA ALA A 125 10.86 9.88 -1.05
C ALA A 125 9.46 10.47 -0.82
N TYR A 126 8.44 9.97 -1.54
CA TYR A 126 7.04 10.33 -1.34
C TYR A 126 6.58 10.05 0.09
N LEU A 127 6.85 8.85 0.61
CA LEU A 127 6.45 8.43 1.96
C LEU A 127 7.08 9.30 3.06
N ASN A 128 8.37 9.61 2.92
CA ASN A 128 9.07 10.52 3.84
C ASN A 128 8.52 11.95 3.76
N LYS A 129 8.23 12.45 2.55
CA LYS A 129 7.67 13.80 2.37
C LYS A 129 6.24 13.90 2.91
N LEU A 130 5.40 12.90 2.63
CA LEU A 130 4.04 12.80 3.18
C LEU A 130 4.08 12.74 4.71
N THR A 131 4.98 11.95 5.28
CA THR A 131 5.20 11.88 6.73
C THR A 131 5.56 13.25 7.31
N ALA A 132 6.49 13.98 6.69
CA ALA A 132 6.90 15.31 7.15
C ALA A 132 5.74 16.32 7.10
N LEU A 133 4.97 16.33 6.02
CA LEU A 133 3.81 17.22 5.86
C LEU A 133 2.71 16.91 6.90
N GLU A 134 2.41 15.62 7.15
CA GLU A 134 1.44 15.24 8.18
C GLU A 134 1.96 15.53 9.58
N SER A 135 3.25 15.34 9.84
CA SER A 135 3.90 15.74 11.10
C SER A 135 3.76 17.24 11.37
N GLU A 136 3.99 18.09 10.37
CA GLU A 136 3.81 19.54 10.51
C GLU A 136 2.35 19.89 10.83
N ALA A 137 1.40 19.26 10.15
CA ALA A 137 -0.02 19.44 10.41
C ALA A 137 -0.43 18.98 11.82
N LEU A 138 0.07 17.82 12.28
CA LEU A 138 -0.19 17.30 13.63
C LEU A 138 0.39 18.22 14.71
N VAL A 139 1.62 18.69 14.54
CA VAL A 139 2.26 19.63 15.48
C VAL A 139 1.49 20.95 15.55
N ALA A 140 0.97 21.46 14.42
CA ALA A 140 0.12 22.64 14.40
C ALA A 140 -1.19 22.45 15.18
N LEU A 141 -1.66 21.21 15.33
CA LEU A 141 -2.84 20.84 16.13
C LEU A 141 -2.49 20.50 17.59
N GLY A 142 -1.22 20.56 18.00
CA GLY A 142 -0.77 20.18 19.34
C GLY A 142 -0.63 18.67 19.55
N GLU A 143 -0.65 17.89 18.48
CA GLU A 143 -0.44 16.44 18.49
C GLU A 143 1.04 16.09 18.30
N ALA A 144 1.41 14.86 18.63
CA ALA A 144 2.77 14.36 18.42
C ALA A 144 3.06 14.22 16.91
N ALA A 145 4.25 14.66 16.49
CA ALA A 145 4.74 14.43 15.12
C ALA A 145 4.93 12.93 14.84
N LEU A 146 4.77 12.55 13.57
CA LEU A 146 5.19 11.26 13.07
C LEU A 146 6.71 11.21 12.88
N THR A 147 7.29 10.02 13.02
CA THR A 147 8.71 9.75 12.74
C THR A 147 8.85 9.05 11.40
N ALA A 148 9.80 9.52 10.57
CA ALA A 148 10.08 8.92 9.27
C ALA A 148 10.48 7.44 9.40
N CYS A 149 9.98 6.61 8.49
CA CYS A 149 10.30 5.18 8.47
C CYS A 149 11.56 4.85 7.67
N TYR A 150 12.07 5.79 6.89
CA TYR A 150 13.25 5.59 6.06
C TYR A 150 14.30 6.66 6.31
N GLU A 151 15.53 6.22 6.53
CA GLU A 151 16.71 7.07 6.60
C GLU A 151 17.79 6.58 5.64
N GLY A 152 18.80 7.41 5.39
CA GLY A 152 19.95 7.01 4.59
C GLY A 152 20.51 8.12 3.70
N SER A 153 21.59 7.79 3.00
CA SER A 153 22.26 8.69 2.06
C SER A 153 23.02 7.89 1.01
N GLY A 154 23.33 8.52 -0.13
CA GLY A 154 24.13 7.88 -1.19
C GLY A 154 23.45 6.67 -1.84
N GLY A 155 22.11 6.66 -1.91
CA GLY A 155 21.33 5.58 -2.52
C GLY A 155 21.11 4.36 -1.62
N LYS A 156 21.64 4.36 -0.39
CA LYS A 156 21.28 3.38 0.64
C LYS A 156 20.11 3.91 1.46
N VAL A 157 19.08 3.09 1.62
CA VAL A 157 17.90 3.37 2.45
C VAL A 157 17.80 2.28 3.51
N ASP A 158 17.70 2.68 4.77
CA ASP A 158 17.53 1.82 5.92
C ASP A 158 16.16 2.09 6.57
N TRP A 159 15.51 1.05 7.09
CA TRP A 159 14.25 1.16 7.82
C TRP A 159 14.52 1.58 9.26
N VAL A 160 13.84 2.62 9.75
CA VAL A 160 13.90 3.09 11.14
C VAL A 160 12.93 2.31 12.02
N GLU A 161 13.45 1.46 12.91
CA GLU A 161 12.63 0.67 13.83
C GLU A 161 11.76 1.56 14.73
N GLY A 162 10.50 1.19 14.91
CA GLY A 162 9.55 1.93 15.74
C GLY A 162 9.08 3.26 15.15
N CYS A 163 9.32 3.51 13.86
CA CYS A 163 8.77 4.66 13.16
C CYS A 163 7.23 4.70 13.23
N THR A 164 6.65 5.91 13.17
CA THR A 164 5.19 6.11 13.19
C THR A 164 4.63 6.68 11.89
N GLY A 165 5.50 7.03 10.95
CA GLY A 165 5.15 7.58 9.64
C GLY A 165 4.68 6.54 8.63
N TYR A 166 4.65 6.98 7.38
CA TYR A 166 4.29 6.15 6.23
C TYR A 166 5.49 5.33 5.74
N ARG A 167 5.22 4.11 5.28
CA ARG A 167 6.19 3.22 4.64
C ARG A 167 5.55 2.34 3.58
N LEU A 168 6.34 1.68 2.74
CA LEU A 168 5.86 0.57 1.92
C LEU A 168 5.44 -0.60 2.83
N PRO A 169 4.41 -1.38 2.47
CA PRO A 169 4.14 -2.66 3.13
C PRO A 169 5.31 -3.62 2.92
N THR A 170 5.53 -4.55 3.86
CA THR A 170 6.32 -5.73 3.51
C THR A 170 5.52 -6.62 2.55
N GLU A 171 6.19 -7.52 1.84
CA GLU A 171 5.53 -8.51 0.99
C GLU A 171 4.52 -9.34 1.78
N ALA A 172 4.87 -9.71 3.02
CA ALA A 172 3.97 -10.46 3.88
C ALA A 172 2.72 -9.65 4.28
N GLU A 173 2.88 -8.35 4.60
CA GLU A 173 1.75 -7.46 4.86
C GLU A 173 0.87 -7.29 3.63
N TRP A 174 1.47 -7.11 2.47
CA TRP A 174 0.76 -6.96 1.20
C TRP A 174 -0.03 -8.21 0.84
N GLU A 175 0.57 -9.41 0.91
CA GLU A 175 -0.13 -10.66 0.61
C GLU A 175 -1.23 -10.96 1.64
N TYR A 176 -0.97 -10.67 2.92
CA TYR A 176 -1.98 -10.79 3.99
C TYR A 176 -3.19 -9.91 3.71
N ALA A 177 -2.94 -8.65 3.34
CA ALA A 177 -3.96 -7.68 2.95
C ALA A 177 -4.71 -8.11 1.69
N ALA A 178 -4.00 -8.59 0.66
CA ALA A 178 -4.58 -9.05 -0.60
C ALA A 178 -5.53 -10.23 -0.39
N ARG A 179 -5.12 -11.22 0.45
CA ARG A 179 -5.95 -12.38 0.81
C ARG A 179 -7.14 -12.03 1.68
N ALA A 180 -7.01 -11.03 2.56
CA ALA A 180 -8.08 -10.56 3.45
C ALA A 180 -8.79 -11.69 4.22
N GLY A 181 -8.00 -12.66 4.70
CA GLY A 181 -8.47 -13.81 5.47
C GLY A 181 -8.98 -14.99 4.65
N THR A 182 -8.97 -14.94 3.32
CA THR A 182 -9.29 -16.11 2.48
C THR A 182 -8.06 -17.00 2.27
N THR A 183 -8.32 -18.27 1.93
CA THR A 183 -7.31 -19.25 1.53
C THR A 183 -7.45 -19.64 0.05
N THR A 184 -8.27 -18.91 -0.68
CA THR A 184 -8.60 -19.15 -2.09
C THR A 184 -7.58 -18.46 -3.00
N ARG A 185 -7.62 -18.81 -4.29
CA ARG A 185 -6.73 -18.28 -5.35
C ARG A 185 -6.81 -16.77 -5.51
N TRP A 186 -7.98 -16.17 -5.28
CA TRP A 186 -8.19 -14.73 -5.12
C TRP A 186 -8.98 -14.44 -3.84
N SER A 187 -9.04 -13.19 -3.42
CA SER A 187 -9.84 -12.79 -2.25
C SER A 187 -11.35 -12.97 -2.42
N PHE A 188 -11.79 -13.20 -3.66
CA PHE A 188 -13.19 -13.41 -4.03
C PHE A 188 -13.52 -14.86 -4.43
N GLY A 189 -12.59 -15.81 -4.23
CA GLY A 189 -12.78 -17.23 -4.53
C GLY A 189 -11.78 -17.78 -5.53
N ASP A 190 -12.12 -18.93 -6.13
CA ASP A 190 -11.25 -19.68 -7.05
C ASP A 190 -11.65 -19.56 -8.53
N GLU A 191 -12.73 -18.84 -8.83
CA GLU A 191 -13.34 -18.75 -10.17
C GLU A 191 -12.85 -17.53 -10.97
N GLU A 192 -12.09 -17.76 -12.05
CA GLU A 192 -11.45 -16.69 -12.84
C GLU A 192 -12.44 -15.76 -13.52
N ALA A 193 -13.63 -16.30 -13.80
CA ALA A 193 -14.72 -15.54 -14.41
C ALA A 193 -15.13 -14.31 -13.57
N ALA A 194 -14.87 -14.32 -12.25
CA ALA A 194 -15.16 -13.19 -11.38
C ALA A 194 -14.08 -12.09 -11.42
N LEU A 195 -12.89 -12.34 -11.97
CA LEU A 195 -11.75 -11.42 -11.93
C LEU A 195 -12.08 -10.02 -12.48
N GLY A 196 -12.86 -9.95 -13.57
CA GLY A 196 -13.27 -8.67 -14.17
C GLY A 196 -14.16 -7.79 -13.29
N GLU A 197 -14.74 -8.31 -12.21
CA GLU A 197 -15.50 -7.55 -11.22
C GLU A 197 -14.60 -6.92 -10.13
N PHE A 198 -13.39 -7.45 -9.94
CA PHE A 198 -12.46 -7.09 -8.85
C PHE A 198 -11.16 -6.44 -9.35
N ALA A 199 -10.84 -6.57 -10.64
CA ALA A 199 -9.57 -6.09 -11.17
C ALA A 199 -9.71 -5.43 -12.55
N TRP A 200 -8.85 -4.44 -12.78
CA TRP A 200 -8.40 -4.04 -14.11
C TRP A 200 -7.17 -4.87 -14.47
N TYR A 201 -7.20 -5.59 -15.57
CA TYR A 201 -6.10 -6.46 -16.00
C TYR A 201 -6.03 -6.46 -17.53
N ASP A 202 -4.99 -7.06 -18.11
CA ASP A 202 -4.73 -7.07 -19.56
C ASP A 202 -5.99 -7.36 -20.42
N GLY A 203 -6.85 -8.28 -19.96
CA GLY A 203 -8.06 -8.65 -20.68
C GLY A 203 -9.22 -7.64 -20.65
N ASN A 204 -9.19 -6.62 -19.79
CA ASN A 204 -10.26 -5.62 -19.68
C ASN A 204 -9.80 -4.17 -19.49
N ALA A 205 -8.50 -3.91 -19.35
CA ALA A 205 -7.95 -2.59 -19.05
C ALA A 205 -7.66 -1.75 -20.31
N GLU A 206 -7.71 -2.36 -21.50
CA GLU A 206 -7.46 -1.70 -22.79
C GLU A 206 -6.06 -1.07 -22.90
N GLY A 207 -5.09 -1.57 -22.12
CA GLY A 207 -3.72 -1.06 -22.09
C GLY A 207 -3.52 0.20 -21.25
N GLU A 208 -4.51 0.61 -20.47
CA GLU A 208 -4.48 1.82 -19.63
C GLU A 208 -4.67 1.50 -18.14
N VAL A 209 -4.20 2.38 -17.26
CA VAL A 209 -4.58 2.37 -15.85
C VAL A 209 -5.96 3.01 -15.68
N HIS A 210 -6.68 2.58 -14.66
CA HIS A 210 -8.06 3.04 -14.40
C HIS A 210 -8.17 3.71 -13.04
N ALA A 211 -9.21 4.51 -12.88
CA ALA A 211 -9.45 5.22 -11.63
C ALA A 211 -9.56 4.21 -10.48
N VAL A 212 -8.88 4.52 -9.39
CA VAL A 212 -8.80 3.63 -8.23
C VAL A 212 -10.17 3.39 -7.61
N GLY A 213 -10.37 2.23 -7.00
CA GLY A 213 -11.59 1.91 -6.27
C GLY A 213 -12.84 1.69 -7.14
N THR A 214 -12.67 1.59 -8.47
CA THR A 214 -13.80 1.42 -9.41
C THR A 214 -14.25 -0.04 -9.57
N LYS A 215 -13.43 -1.00 -9.14
CA LYS A 215 -13.78 -2.43 -9.03
C LYS A 215 -14.16 -2.78 -7.59
N LYS A 216 -14.73 -3.97 -7.39
CA LYS A 216 -15.12 -4.45 -6.06
C LYS A 216 -13.91 -4.61 -5.15
N ALA A 217 -14.05 -4.19 -3.91
CA ALA A 217 -13.06 -4.42 -2.87
C ALA A 217 -12.99 -5.90 -2.44
N ASN A 218 -11.87 -6.28 -1.83
CA ASN A 218 -11.74 -7.52 -1.09
C ASN A 218 -12.54 -7.49 0.24
N PRO A 219 -12.63 -8.60 1.00
CA PRO A 219 -13.37 -8.65 2.27
C PRO A 219 -12.96 -7.63 3.34
N TRP A 220 -11.79 -7.01 3.25
CA TRP A 220 -11.33 -5.96 4.16
C TRP A 220 -11.55 -4.54 3.62
N GLY A 221 -12.15 -4.39 2.44
CA GLY A 221 -12.46 -3.07 1.87
C GLY A 221 -11.29 -2.43 1.13
N LEU A 222 -10.25 -3.19 0.81
CA LEU A 222 -9.15 -2.77 -0.06
C LEU A 222 -9.52 -3.04 -1.51
N HIS A 223 -9.24 -2.07 -2.37
CA HIS A 223 -9.50 -2.16 -3.81
C HIS A 223 -8.21 -2.47 -4.57
N ASP A 224 -8.37 -2.89 -5.83
CA ASP A 224 -7.31 -3.01 -6.83
C ASP A 224 -6.14 -3.97 -6.51
N MET A 225 -6.16 -4.66 -5.36
CA MET A 225 -5.20 -5.68 -4.93
C MET A 225 -4.93 -6.83 -5.94
N HIS A 226 -5.73 -6.96 -7.00
CA HIS A 226 -5.61 -7.99 -8.03
C HIS A 226 -5.37 -7.42 -9.45
N GLY A 227 -5.07 -6.12 -9.60
CA GLY A 227 -4.90 -5.49 -10.91
C GLY A 227 -4.53 -4.01 -10.87
N ASN A 228 -4.84 -3.29 -11.95
CA ASN A 228 -4.55 -1.88 -12.19
C ASN A 228 -3.04 -1.59 -12.35
N VAL A 229 -2.29 -1.45 -11.26
CA VAL A 229 -0.82 -1.28 -11.31
C VAL A 229 -0.11 -2.27 -10.39
N TRP A 230 1.17 -2.50 -10.68
CA TRP A 230 2.04 -3.22 -9.76
C TRP A 230 2.35 -2.35 -8.53
N GLU A 231 2.33 -2.94 -7.34
CA GLU A 231 2.54 -2.20 -6.09
C GLU A 231 3.91 -2.49 -5.48
N TRP A 232 4.67 -1.44 -5.17
CA TRP A 232 5.95 -1.58 -4.48
C TRP A 232 5.77 -2.10 -3.05
N VAL A 233 6.61 -3.06 -2.67
CA VAL A 233 6.82 -3.54 -1.29
C VAL A 233 8.22 -3.20 -0.81
N TRP A 234 8.45 -3.25 0.50
CA TRP A 234 9.77 -3.02 1.09
C TRP A 234 10.80 -4.07 0.65
N ASP A 235 10.40 -5.34 0.64
CA ASP A 235 11.30 -6.49 0.51
C ASP A 235 12.07 -6.48 -0.82
N ALA A 236 13.37 -6.74 -0.73
CA ALA A 236 14.16 -7.11 -1.89
C ALA A 236 13.72 -8.48 -2.42
N TYR A 237 13.94 -8.72 -3.71
CA TYR A 237 13.65 -10.02 -4.32
C TYR A 237 14.48 -11.13 -3.65
N GLU A 238 13.81 -12.06 -2.97
CA GLU A 238 14.40 -13.29 -2.44
C GLU A 238 13.50 -14.51 -2.73
N VAL A 239 14.11 -15.69 -2.87
CA VAL A 239 13.38 -16.97 -2.94
C VAL A 239 12.95 -17.39 -1.53
N TYR A 240 11.71 -17.85 -1.37
CA TYR A 240 11.20 -18.28 -0.07
C TYR A 240 12.05 -19.39 0.57
N LYS A 241 12.46 -19.17 1.82
CA LYS A 241 13.11 -20.15 2.69
C LYS A 241 12.03 -20.85 3.52
N SER A 242 12.14 -22.17 3.70
CA SER A 242 11.17 -22.95 4.48
C SER A 242 11.22 -22.63 5.99
N GLY A 243 10.07 -22.66 6.66
CA GLY A 243 9.95 -22.47 8.11
C GLY A 243 8.86 -21.49 8.54
N LYS A 244 8.58 -21.43 9.86
CA LYS A 244 7.77 -20.35 10.45
C LYS A 244 8.63 -19.10 10.52
N VAL A 245 8.16 -18.01 9.93
CA VAL A 245 8.84 -16.71 9.94
C VAL A 245 7.89 -15.72 10.59
N VAL A 246 8.34 -15.03 11.63
CA VAL A 246 7.64 -13.83 12.09
C VAL A 246 8.01 -12.74 11.08
N ASN A 247 7.04 -11.97 10.61
CA ASN A 247 7.35 -10.78 9.82
C ASN A 247 8.06 -9.77 10.75
N SER A 248 9.36 -9.97 10.98
CA SER A 248 10.25 -8.96 11.50
C SER A 248 10.43 -7.92 10.41
N ASP A 249 10.62 -6.66 10.81
CA ASP A 249 10.66 -5.45 9.97
C ASP A 249 11.79 -5.43 8.89
N GLY A 250 11.94 -6.48 8.09
CA GLY A 250 12.90 -6.61 6.99
C GLY A 250 14.31 -7.07 7.39
N HIS A 251 14.45 -8.14 8.18
CA HIS A 251 15.74 -8.78 8.47
C HIS A 251 15.80 -10.25 8.07
#